data_AF-A0A8J3G541-F1
#
_entry.id   AF-A0A8J3G541-F1
#
_cell.length_a   1.000
_cell.length_b   1.000
_cell.length_c   1.000
_cell.angle_alpha   90.00
_cell.angle_beta   90.00
_cell.angle_gamma   90.00
#
_symmetry.space_group_name_H-M   'P 1'
#
loop_
_entity.id
_entity.type
_entity.pdbx_description
1 polymer ?
#
loop_
_entity_poly.entity_id
_entity_poly.type
_entity_poly.pdbx_seq_one_letter_code
_entity_poly.pdbx_strand_id
1 'polypeptide(L)' 'MIFKDKSKISCLIVEDNPWDYLLMSDYLDEKFLQAEVTHVKTLRHAQEILARDKSFDIILLDIGLPDLEGKPVMIR' A
#
# COMPACT_ATOMS: atom_id res chain seq x y z
N MET A 1 16.41 20.75 -4.84
CA MET A 1 16.49 19.92 -3.62
C MET A 1 15.11 19.37 -3.36
N ILE A 2 14.92 18.05 -3.43
CA ILE A 2 13.66 17.42 -3.05
C ILE A 2 13.69 17.33 -1.52
N PHE A 3 12.79 18.03 -0.86
CA PHE A 3 12.64 17.94 0.59
C PHE A 3 11.88 16.65 0.90
N LYS A 4 12.51 15.71 1.60
CA LYS A 4 11.82 14.56 2.21
C LYS A 4 11.03 15.03 3.42
N ASP A 5 9.81 14.52 3.57
CA ASP A 5 9.06 14.63 4.80
C ASP A 5 9.82 13.87 5.91
N LYS A 6 9.90 14.43 7.13
CA LYS A 6 10.66 13.84 8.24
C LYS A 6 9.92 12.70 8.94
N SER A 7 8.69 12.41 8.56
CA SER A 7 7.89 11.33 9.13
C SER A 7 8.41 9.94 8.72
N LYS A 8 8.20 9.00 9.64
CA LYS A 8 8.31 7.58 9.38
C LYS A 8 6.90 7.05 9.21
N ILE A 9 6.65 6.32 8.13
CA ILE A 9 5.32 5.79 7.84
C ILE A 9 5.38 4.28 7.62
N SER A 10 4.30 3.61 7.97
CA SER A 10 3.99 2.23 7.61
C SER A 10 2.92 2.24 6.51
N CYS A 11 3.21 1.58 5.39
CA CYS A 11 2.34 1.57 4.23
C CYS A 11 2.00 0.14 3.81
N LEU A 12 0.74 -0.13 3.53
CA LEU A 12 0.28 -1.34 2.86
C LEU A 12 -0.02 -1.03 1.40
N ILE A 13 0.69 -1.66 0.47
CA ILE A 13 0.40 -1.59 -0.97
C ILE A 13 -0.27 -2.88 -1.41
N VAL A 14 -1.43 -2.76 -2.05
CA VAL A 14 -2.20 -3.87 -2.63
C VAL A 14 -2.24 -3.69 -4.14
N GLU A 15 -1.34 -4.37 -4.85
CA GLU A 15 -1.07 -4.17 -6.28
C GLU A 15 -0.50 -5.47 -6.87
N ASP A 16 -1.11 -5.99 -7.95
CA ASP A 16 -0.67 -7.23 -8.58
C ASP A 16 0.34 -7.00 -9.71
N ASN A 17 0.38 -5.79 -10.28
CA ASN A 17 1.35 -5.36 -11.27
C ASN A 17 2.70 -5.00 -10.62
N PRO A 18 3.77 -5.74 -10.90
CA PRO A 18 5.08 -5.48 -10.29
C PRO A 18 5.69 -4.12 -10.69
N TRP A 19 5.32 -3.56 -11.85
CA TRP A 19 5.85 -2.28 -12.31
C TRP A 19 5.18 -1.10 -11.59
N ASP A 20 3.87 -1.19 -11.38
CA ASP A 20 3.12 -0.16 -10.65
C ASP A 20 3.54 -0.16 -9.17
N TYR A 21 3.72 -1.35 -8.58
CA TYR A 21 4.30 -1.48 -7.25
C TYR A 21 5.68 -0.81 -7.14
N LEU A 22 6.60 -1.09 -8.08
CA LEU A 22 7.95 -0.52 -8.06
C LEU A 22 7.91 1.01 -8.11
N LEU A 23 7.11 1.56 -9.02
CA LEU A 23 6.95 3.01 -9.15
C LEU A 23 6.42 3.65 -7.86
N MET A 24 5.44 3.01 -7.22
CA MET A 24 4.88 3.48 -5.95
C MET A 24 5.88 3.37 -4.79
N SER A 25 6.62 2.27 -4.69
CA SER A 25 7.62 2.09 -3.64
C SER A 25 8.75 3.10 -3.76
N ASP A 26 9.21 3.37 -4.99
CA ASP A 26 10.25 4.37 -5.26
C ASP A 26 9.76 5.77 -4.88
N TYR A 27 8.52 6.11 -5.25
CA TYR A 27 7.90 7.38 -4.87
C TYR A 27 7.80 7.54 -3.34
N LEU A 28 7.40 6.50 -2.61
CA LEU A 28 7.31 6.56 -1.14
C LEU A 28 8.69 6.74 -0.50
N ASP A 29 9.71 6.03 -1.00
CA ASP A 29 11.08 6.21 -0.52
C ASP A 29 11.57 7.63 -0.78
N GLU A 30 11.31 8.20 -1.96
CA GLU A 30 11.70 9.58 -2.29
C GLU A 30 10.98 10.64 -1.44
N LYS A 31 9.74 10.38 -0.99
CA LYS A 31 8.92 11.35 -0.26
C LYS A 31 9.13 11.35 1.24
N PHE A 32 9.34 10.19 1.85
CA PHE A 32 9.39 10.06 3.31
C PHE A 32 10.81 9.77 3.81
N LEU A 33 11.10 10.14 5.06
CA LEU A 33 12.37 9.82 5.70
C LEU A 33 12.58 8.30 5.81
N GLN A 34 11.49 7.59 6.09
CA GLN A 34 11.46 6.14 6.15
C GLN A 34 10.04 5.67 5.83
N ALA A 35 9.89 4.84 4.78
CA ALA A 35 8.65 4.15 4.47
C ALA A 35 8.85 2.65 4.69
N GLU A 36 8.17 2.07 5.68
CA GLU A 36 8.07 0.62 5.83
C GLU A 36 6.91 0.12 4.97
N VAL A 37 7.24 -0.50 3.84
CA VAL A 37 6.25 -0.98 2.88
C VAL A 37 5.99 -2.47 3.08
N THR A 38 4.72 -2.82 3.32
CA THR A 38 4.22 -4.19 3.19
C THR A 38 3.50 -4.30 1.85
N HIS A 39 3.93 -5.22 0.98
CA HIS A 39 3.32 -5.44 -0.34
C HIS A 39 2.53 -6.74 -0.37
N VAL A 40 1.31 -6.67 -0.91
CA VAL A 40 0.49 -7.83 -1.25
C VAL A 40 -0.12 -7.65 -2.64
N LYS A 41 -0.46 -8.77 -3.29
CA LYS A 41 -0.98 -8.78 -4.67
C LYS A 41 -2.48 -8.99 -4.77
N THR A 42 -3.18 -9.16 -3.65
CA THR A 42 -4.60 -9.49 -3.63
C THR A 42 -5.29 -8.77 -2.47
N LEU A 43 -6.54 -8.37 -2.69
CA LEU A 43 -7.37 -7.81 -1.62
C LEU A 43 -7.53 -8.82 -0.47
N ARG A 44 -7.64 -10.11 -0.79
CA ARG A 44 -7.75 -11.17 0.22
C ARG A 44 -6.57 -11.15 1.20
N HIS A 45 -5.33 -11.11 0.70
CA HIS A 45 -4.16 -11.04 1.59
C HIS A 45 -4.12 -9.74 2.38
N ALA A 46 -4.53 -8.62 1.78
CA ALA A 46 -4.63 -7.35 2.50
C ALA A 46 -5.58 -7.47 3.71
N GLN A 47 -6.76 -8.08 3.52
CA GLN A 47 -7.73 -8.32 4.59
C GLN A 47 -7.17 -9.23 5.70
N GLU A 48 -6.45 -10.29 5.35
CA GLU A 48 -5.81 -11.19 6.31
C GLU A 48 -4.75 -10.48 7.16
N ILE A 49 -4.00 -9.55 6.57
CA ILE A 49 -3.00 -8.76 7.29
C ILE A 49 -3.68 -7.74 8.21
N LEU A 50 -4.69 -7.03 7.71
CA LEU A 50 -5.44 -6.03 8.47
C LEU A 50 -6.20 -6.65 9.65
N ALA A 51 -6.64 -7.90 9.53
CA ALA A 51 -7.29 -8.64 10.62
C ALA A 51 -6.34 -9.04 11.76
N ARG A 52 -5.01 -8.95 11.59
CA ARG A 52 -4.01 -9.34 12.60
C ARG A 52 -3.60 -8.19 13.54
N ASP A 53 -4.46 -7.18 13.70
CA ASP A 53 -4.19 -5.96 14.48
C ASP A 53 -2.91 -5.20 14.04
N LYS A 54 -2.48 -5.35 12.78
CA LYS A 54 -1.41 -4.53 12.21
C LYS A 54 -1.99 -3.21 11.72
N SER A 55 -1.62 -2.11 12.35
CA SER A 55 -1.97 -0.76 11.91
C SER A 55 -1.05 -0.30 10.79
N PHE A 56 -1.63 0.41 9.82
CA PHE A 56 -0.89 1.12 8.77
C PHE A 56 -1.30 2.59 8.78
N ASP A 57 -0.34 3.48 8.55
CA ASP A 57 -0.61 4.91 8.38
C ASP A 57 -1.28 5.18 7.04
N ILE A 58 -0.93 4.39 6.02
CA ILE A 58 -1.42 4.52 4.65
C ILE A 58 -1.72 3.13 4.08
N ILE A 59 -2.85 3.02 3.37
CA ILE A 59 -3.17 1.85 2.54
C ILE A 59 -3.36 2.35 1.11
N LEU A 60 -2.54 1.85 0.18
CA LEU A 60 -2.66 2.10 -1.25
C LEU A 60 -3.26 0.85 -1.89
N LEU A 61 -4.50 0.95 -2.35
CA LEU A 61 -5.26 -0.15 -2.95
C LEU A 61 -5.45 0.12 -4.44
N ASP A 62 -4.99 -0.80 -5.28
CA ASP A 62 -5.37 -0.82 -6.68
C ASP A 62 -6.82 -1.30 -6.83
N ILE A 63 -7.60 -0.54 -7.61
CA ILE A 63 -9.00 -0.84 -7.93
C ILE A 63 -9.12 -1.78 -9.14
N GLY A 64 -8.03 -2.02 -9.87
CA GLY A 64 -7.94 -2.94 -10.99
C GLY A 64 -7.76 -4.40 -10.59
N LEU A 65 -7.57 -4.69 -9.29
CA LEU A 65 -7.26 -6.03 -8.81
C LEU A 65 -8.31 -7.07 -9.24
N PRO A 66 -7.87 -8.23 -9.77
CA PRO A 66 -8.79 -9.25 -10.27
C PRO A 66 -9.67 -9.86 -9.16
N ASP A 67 -9.23 -9.85 -7.90
CA ASP A 67 -10.01 -10.39 -6.76
C ASP A 67 -10.91 -9.34 -6.07
N LEU A 68 -10.95 -8.12 -6.63
CA LEU A 68 -11.83 -7.02 -6.26
C LEU A 68 -13.14 -7.02 -7.06
N GLU A 69 -13.15 -7.60 -8.27
CA GLU A 69 -14.34 -7.65 -9.13
C GLU A 69 -15.57 -8.18 -8.37
N GLY A 70 -16.57 -7.33 -8.20
CA GLY A 70 -17.83 -7.66 -7.51
C GLY A 70 -17.86 -7.44 -5.99
N LYS A 71 -16.82 -6.86 -5.37
CA LYS A 71 -16.81 -6.53 -3.93
C LYS A 71 -16.90 -5.02 -3.69
N PRO A 72 -17.77 -4.55 -2.78
CA PRO A 72 -17.78 -3.16 -2.37
C PRO A 72 -16.50 -2.85 -1.57
N VAL A 73 -15.73 -1.88 -2.04
CA VAL A 73 -14.62 -1.29 -1.27
C VAL A 73 -15.20 -0.24 -0.33
N MET A 74 -15.14 -0.49 0.98
CA MET A 74 -15.41 0.55 1.98
C MET A 74 -14.10 1.25 2.33
N ILE A 75 -13.93 2.47 1.81
CA ILE A 75 -12.88 3.39 2.27
C ILE A 75 -13.47 4.12 3.49
N ARG A 76 -12.81 4.03 4.64
CA ARG A 76 -13.18 4.74 5.87
C ARG A 76 -12.12 5.76 6.26
#